data_AF-A0A7U2R8V6-F1
#
_entry.id   AF-A0A7U2R8V6-F1
#
_cell.length_a   1.000
_cell.length_b   1.000
_cell.length_c   1.000
_cell.angle_alpha   90.00
_cell.angle_beta   90.00
_cell.angle_gamma   90.00
#
_symmetry.space_group_name_H-M   'P 1'
#
loop_
_entity.id
_entity.type
_entity.pdbx_description
1 polymer ?
#
loop_
_entity_poly.entity_id
_entity_poly.type
_entity_poly.pdbx_seq_one_letter_code
_entity_poly.pdbx_strand_id
1 'polypeptide(L)'
;MILLEKIEQYGAHLLAEIPDLKKFYLVVNDSQIVKVLNEINEDDNLILIGFIPSHKSEGTNQDNVQNRDFSLWMVLNKVDRNDGQEAFIASFKRTQIAAAAIEKQMLKDKPNFGGQCSLMRQLQVASIGIDPVWALAGCDGYEINYQLLTPIY
;
A
#
# COMPACT_ATOMS: atom_id res chain seq x y z
N MET A 1 -1.81 18.34 2.10
CA MET A 1 -2.65 17.19 1.75
C MET A 1 -2.00 16.57 0.53
N ILE A 2 -1.88 15.25 0.51
CA ILE A 2 -1.29 14.58 -0.66
C ILE A 2 -2.28 14.57 -1.81
N LEU A 3 -1.77 14.84 -3.02
CA LEU A 3 -2.54 14.73 -4.25
C LEU A 3 -2.61 13.27 -4.69
N LEU A 4 -3.79 12.85 -5.16
CA LEU A 4 -4.01 11.46 -5.62
C LEU A 4 -3.05 11.07 -6.75
N GLU A 5 -2.71 12.00 -7.64
CA GLU A 5 -1.74 11.80 -8.72
C GLU A 5 -0.39 11.27 -8.19
N LYS A 6 0.07 11.75 -7.03
CA LYS A 6 1.33 11.27 -6.43
C LYS A 6 1.23 9.83 -5.94
N ILE A 7 0.04 9.42 -5.49
CA ILE A 7 -0.23 8.06 -5.02
C ILE A 7 -0.29 7.12 -6.21
N GLU A 8 -0.97 7.52 -7.28
CA GLU A 8 -1.03 6.75 -8.52
C GLU A 8 0.36 6.56 -9.13
N GLN A 9 1.14 7.64 -9.22
CA GLN A 9 2.53 7.58 -9.68
C GLN A 9 3.38 6.65 -8.81
N TYR A 10 3.22 6.71 -7.48
CA TYR A 10 3.98 5.83 -6.59
C TYR A 10 3.53 4.37 -6.68
N GLY A 11 2.24 4.10 -6.83
CA GLY A 11 1.72 2.75 -7.09
C GLY A 11 2.28 2.16 -8.38
N ALA A 12 2.31 2.93 -9.46
CA ALA A 12 2.92 2.52 -10.73
C ALA A 12 4.43 2.28 -10.60
N HIS A 13 5.13 3.12 -9.82
CA HIS A 13 6.55 2.94 -9.50
C HIS A 13 6.81 1.63 -8.73
N LEU A 14 5.98 1.31 -7.72
CA LEU A 14 6.09 0.04 -7.00
C LEU A 14 5.89 -1.17 -7.91
N LEU A 15 4.96 -1.11 -8.86
CA LEU A 15 4.77 -2.16 -9.87
C LEU A 15 6.00 -2.34 -10.77
N ALA A 16 6.66 -1.24 -11.15
CA ALA A 16 7.85 -1.29 -11.99
C ALA A 16 9.07 -1.86 -11.24
N GLU A 17 9.24 -1.52 -9.96
CA GLU A 17 10.39 -1.95 -9.16
C GLU A 17 10.22 -3.35 -8.54
N ILE A 18 8.99 -3.87 -8.45
CA ILE A 18 8.68 -5.16 -7.81
C ILE A 18 8.00 -6.08 -8.85
N PRO A 19 8.78 -6.88 -9.61
CA PRO A 19 8.30 -7.64 -10.78
C PRO A 19 7.18 -8.66 -10.49
N ASP A 20 7.07 -9.05 -9.23
CA ASP A 20 6.07 -9.99 -8.75
C ASP A 20 4.67 -9.37 -8.67
N LEU A 21 4.57 -8.05 -8.50
CA LEU A 21 3.28 -7.33 -8.51
C LEU A 21 2.74 -7.25 -9.94
N LYS A 22 1.47 -7.62 -10.14
CA LYS A 22 0.86 -7.72 -11.48
C LYS A 22 -0.07 -6.57 -11.82
N LYS A 23 -0.85 -6.12 -10.84
CA LYS A 23 -1.86 -5.07 -11.04
C LYS A 23 -1.89 -4.11 -9.87
N PHE A 24 -2.27 -2.87 -10.17
CA PHE A 24 -2.46 -1.80 -9.20
C PHE A 24 -3.87 -1.25 -9.32
N TYR A 25 -4.53 -1.08 -8.18
CA TYR A 25 -5.82 -0.41 -8.08
C TYR A 25 -5.79 0.63 -6.95
N LEU A 26 -6.41 1.79 -7.18
CA LEU A 26 -6.65 2.79 -6.14
C LEU A 26 -8.13 2.77 -5.75
N VAL A 27 -8.43 2.67 -4.46
CA VAL A 27 -9.80 2.48 -3.94
C VAL A 27 -10.08 3.40 -2.76
N VAL A 28 -11.36 3.66 -2.48
CA VAL A 28 -11.78 4.50 -1.35
C VAL A 28 -11.91 3.71 -0.05
N ASN A 29 -12.52 2.51 -0.13
CA ASN A 29 -12.90 1.73 1.04
C ASN A 29 -13.13 0.26 0.68
N ASP A 30 -13.45 -0.54 1.70
CA ASP A 30 -13.66 -1.98 1.62
C ASP A 30 -14.73 -2.38 0.60
N SER A 31 -15.79 -1.58 0.43
CA SER A 31 -16.86 -1.89 -0.53
C SER A 31 -16.36 -1.89 -1.98
N GLN A 32 -15.45 -0.98 -2.32
CA GLN A 32 -14.81 -0.95 -3.64
C GLN A 32 -13.77 -2.07 -3.78
N ILE A 33 -13.07 -2.43 -2.70
CA ILE A 33 -12.12 -3.54 -2.71
C ILE A 33 -12.80 -4.84 -3.04
N VAL A 34 -13.90 -5.16 -2.35
CA VAL A 34 -14.64 -6.40 -2.60
C VAL A 34 -15.06 -6.49 -4.06
N LYS A 35 -15.49 -5.36 -4.66
CA LYS A 35 -15.81 -5.31 -6.09
C LYS A 35 -14.60 -5.64 -6.96
N VAL A 36 -13.47 -4.97 -6.73
CA VAL A 36 -12.22 -5.19 -7.48
C VAL A 36 -11.74 -6.64 -7.34
N LEU A 37 -11.68 -7.17 -6.12
CA LEU A 37 -11.22 -8.53 -5.82
C LEU A 37 -12.12 -9.64 -6.35
N ASN A 38 -13.39 -9.35 -6.66
CA ASN A 38 -14.30 -10.28 -7.32
C ASN A 38 -14.11 -10.32 -8.84
N GLU A 39 -13.49 -9.30 -9.44
CA GLU A 39 -13.17 -9.24 -10.88
C GLU A 39 -11.80 -9.85 -11.20
N ILE A 40 -11.05 -10.24 -10.17
CA ILE A 40 -9.69 -10.76 -10.24
C ILE A 40 -9.67 -12.29 -10.29
N ASN A 41 -8.82 -12.83 -11.17
CA ASN A 41 -8.56 -14.26 -11.29
C ASN A 41 -7.22 -14.63 -10.64
N GLU A 42 -6.97 -15.92 -10.40
CA GLU A 42 -5.71 -16.41 -9.80
C GLU A 42 -4.47 -16.09 -10.65
N ASP A 43 -4.61 -15.97 -11.97
CA ASP A 43 -3.50 -15.58 -12.86
C ASP A 43 -3.03 -14.13 -12.63
N ASP A 44 -3.88 -13.29 -12.04
CA ASP A 44 -3.57 -11.91 -11.70
C ASP A 44 -2.93 -11.76 -10.31
N ASN A 45 -2.61 -12.87 -9.64
CA ASN A 45 -2.12 -12.91 -8.26
C ASN A 45 -0.88 -12.03 -8.03
N LEU A 46 -0.76 -11.56 -6.77
CA LEU A 46 0.09 -10.48 -6.27
C LEU A 46 -0.35 -9.12 -6.78
N ILE A 47 -1.44 -8.65 -6.18
CA ILE A 47 -2.12 -7.41 -6.56
C ILE A 47 -1.84 -6.36 -5.51
N LEU A 48 -1.43 -5.19 -5.97
CA LEU A 48 -1.28 -4.01 -5.14
C LEU A 48 -2.60 -3.23 -5.11
N ILE A 49 -3.10 -2.95 -3.93
CA ILE A 49 -4.21 -2.04 -3.73
C ILE A 49 -3.71 -0.86 -2.92
N GLY A 50 -3.93 0.35 -3.40
CA GLY A 50 -3.74 1.58 -2.64
C GLY A 50 -5.07 2.13 -2.19
N PHE A 51 -5.10 2.73 -1.01
CA PHE A 51 -6.26 3.47 -0.55
C PHE A 51 -6.08 4.97 -0.77
N ILE A 52 -7.19 5.65 -1.07
CA ILE A 52 -7.27 7.09 -0.95
C ILE A 52 -7.05 7.44 0.52
N PRO A 53 -6.01 8.24 0.84
CA PRO A 53 -5.64 8.48 2.22
C PRO A 53 -6.69 9.32 2.94
N SER A 54 -6.79 9.08 4.24
CA SER A 54 -7.47 10.04 5.11
C SER A 54 -6.51 11.15 5.53
N HIS A 55 -7.04 12.35 5.69
CA HIS A 55 -6.25 13.54 5.95
C HIS A 55 -6.64 14.15 7.29
N LYS A 56 -5.65 14.44 8.13
CA LYS A 56 -5.86 15.16 9.37
C LYS A 56 -4.81 16.26 9.51
N SER A 57 -5.24 17.50 9.70
CA SER A 57 -4.32 18.58 10.05
C SER A 57 -3.85 18.43 11.49
N GLU A 58 -2.58 18.72 11.72
CA GLU A 58 -1.96 18.79 13.04
C GLU A 58 -1.06 20.01 13.16
N GLY A 59 -0.87 20.49 14.37
CA GLY A 59 -0.14 21.72 14.67
C GLY A 59 -0.78 22.42 15.87
N THR A 60 0.01 23.23 16.56
CA THR A 60 -0.46 24.07 17.67
C THR A 60 -0.67 25.52 17.25
N ASN A 61 -0.08 25.95 16.13
CA ASN A 61 -0.22 27.28 15.54
C ASN A 61 -0.03 27.24 14.02
N GLN A 62 -0.18 28.40 13.35
CA GLN A 62 -0.02 28.50 11.90
C GLN A 62 1.41 28.21 11.41
N ASP A 63 2.42 28.42 12.27
CA ASP A 63 3.83 28.25 11.90
C ASP A 63 4.26 26.78 11.89
N ASN A 64 3.49 25.87 12.52
CA ASN A 64 3.80 24.45 12.59
C ASN A 64 2.68 23.54 12.08
N VAL A 65 1.76 24.09 11.28
CA VAL A 65 0.64 23.33 10.75
C VAL A 65 1.07 22.45 9.58
N GLN A 66 0.74 21.17 9.67
CA GLN A 66 1.00 20.17 8.64
C GLN A 66 -0.19 19.23 8.48
N ASN A 67 -0.26 18.54 7.36
CA ASN A 67 -1.19 17.43 7.17
C ASN A 67 -0.50 16.12 7.52
N ARG A 68 -1.15 15.35 8.39
CA ARG A 68 -0.90 13.95 8.60
C ARG A 68 -1.85 13.16 7.72
N ASP A 69 -1.28 12.51 6.72
CA ASP A 69 -1.99 11.71 5.74
C ASP A 69 -1.83 10.23 6.12
N PHE A 70 -2.92 9.52 6.40
CA PHE A 70 -2.92 8.09 6.73
C PHE A 70 -3.20 7.30 5.46
N SER A 71 -2.25 6.46 5.06
CA SER A 71 -2.28 5.73 3.80
C SER A 71 -2.12 4.23 4.04
N LEU A 72 -2.59 3.45 3.09
CA LEU A 72 -2.60 2.00 3.16
C LEU A 72 -2.28 1.40 1.80
N TRP A 73 -1.32 0.49 1.78
CA TRP A 73 -1.13 -0.46 0.68
C TRP A 73 -1.62 -1.84 1.12
N MET A 74 -2.20 -2.61 0.21
CA MET A 74 -2.42 -4.05 0.42
C MET A 74 -1.76 -4.83 -0.71
N VAL A 75 -1.13 -5.95 -0.35
CA VAL A 75 -0.65 -6.95 -1.30
C VAL A 75 -1.42 -8.22 -1.08
N LEU A 76 -2.18 -8.63 -2.08
CA LEU A 76 -3.15 -9.71 -1.96
C LEU A 76 -2.98 -10.77 -3.06
N ASN A 77 -3.24 -12.02 -2.68
CA ASN A 77 -3.42 -13.15 -3.57
C ASN A 77 -4.84 -13.69 -3.43
N LYS A 78 -5.50 -13.96 -4.56
CA LYS A 78 -6.66 -14.84 -4.62
C LYS A 78 -6.22 -16.26 -4.26
N VAL A 79 -6.99 -16.92 -3.41
CA VAL A 79 -6.72 -18.30 -2.99
C VAL A 79 -7.99 -19.14 -3.09
N ASP A 80 -7.83 -20.41 -3.45
CA ASP A 80 -8.88 -21.41 -3.25
C ASP A 80 -8.95 -21.74 -1.75
N ARG A 81 -10.16 -21.73 -1.19
CA ARG A 81 -10.38 -22.04 0.24
C ARG A 81 -10.49 -23.52 0.52
N ASN A 82 -10.58 -24.35 -0.52
CA ASN A 82 -10.50 -25.81 -0.39
C ASN A 82 -9.04 -26.29 -0.29
N ASP A 83 -8.08 -25.40 -0.51
CA ASP A 83 -6.67 -25.70 -0.39
C ASP A 83 -6.27 -26.03 1.07
N GLY A 84 -5.31 -26.94 1.21
CA GLY A 84 -4.79 -27.35 2.51
C GLY A 84 -3.90 -26.29 3.18
N GLN A 85 -3.53 -26.57 4.43
CA GLN A 85 -2.67 -25.69 5.26
C GLN A 85 -1.37 -25.26 4.57
N GLU A 86 -0.78 -26.13 3.73
CA GLU A 86 0.47 -25.84 3.02
C GLU A 86 0.31 -24.69 2.01
N ALA A 87 -0.74 -24.73 1.20
CA ALA A 87 -1.05 -23.71 0.21
C ALA A 87 -1.45 -22.38 0.88
N PHE A 88 -2.18 -22.44 2.00
CA PHE A 88 -2.45 -21.28 2.84
C PHE A 88 -1.15 -20.58 3.27
N ILE A 89 -0.19 -21.33 3.86
CA ILE A 89 1.10 -20.78 4.27
C ILE A 89 1.92 -20.30 3.07
N ALA A 90 1.86 -20.99 1.93
CA ALA A 90 2.56 -20.60 0.71
C ALA A 90 2.06 -19.25 0.17
N SER A 91 0.74 -19.01 0.21
CA SER A 91 0.15 -17.72 -0.16
C SER A 91 0.71 -16.59 0.71
N PHE A 92 0.69 -16.76 2.05
CA PHE A 92 1.23 -15.78 2.98
C PHE A 92 2.73 -15.55 2.81
N LYS A 93 3.53 -16.60 2.59
CA LYS A 93 4.97 -16.44 2.31
C LYS A 93 5.21 -15.57 1.08
N ARG A 94 4.44 -15.80 0.02
CA ARG A 94 4.55 -15.05 -1.23
C ARG A 94 4.18 -13.58 -1.04
N THR A 95 3.06 -13.29 -0.39
CA THR A 95 2.65 -11.90 -0.09
C THR A 95 3.58 -11.22 0.91
N GLN A 96 4.15 -11.96 1.86
CA GLN A 96 5.11 -11.42 2.84
C GLN A 96 6.39 -10.91 2.15
N ILE A 97 6.92 -11.68 1.19
CA ILE A 97 8.10 -11.27 0.41
C ILE A 97 7.81 -9.96 -0.35
N ALA A 98 6.65 -9.88 -0.99
CA ALA A 98 6.23 -8.68 -1.71
C ALA A 98 6.02 -7.48 -0.76
N ALA A 99 5.38 -7.68 0.39
CA ALA A 99 5.20 -6.63 1.39
C ALA A 99 6.54 -6.10 1.94
N ALA A 100 7.47 -6.99 2.24
CA ALA A 100 8.83 -6.62 2.66
C ALA A 100 9.60 -5.89 1.54
N ALA A 101 9.39 -6.26 0.28
CA ALA A 101 9.97 -5.55 -0.85
C ALA A 101 9.40 -4.12 -0.99
N ILE A 102 8.09 -3.93 -0.79
CA ILE A 102 7.46 -2.61 -0.76
C ILE A 102 8.03 -1.76 0.36
N GLU A 103 8.09 -2.27 1.60
CA GLU A 103 8.67 -1.54 2.73
C GLU A 103 10.11 -1.10 2.42
N LYS A 104 10.93 -2.04 1.94
CA LYS A 104 12.32 -1.75 1.56
C LYS A 104 12.40 -0.67 0.48
N GLN A 105 11.51 -0.71 -0.52
CA GLN A 105 11.45 0.27 -1.59
C GLN A 105 11.01 1.65 -1.07
N MET A 106 10.00 1.71 -0.18
CA MET A 106 9.58 2.94 0.50
C MET A 106 10.72 3.58 1.28
N LEU A 107 11.50 2.77 2.01
CA LEU A 107 12.66 3.24 2.77
C LEU A 107 13.82 3.69 1.85
N LYS A 108 14.02 3.02 0.72
CA LYS A 108 15.01 3.40 -0.30
C LYS A 108 14.65 4.72 -1.00
N ASP A 109 13.36 4.96 -1.23
CA ASP A 109 12.84 6.16 -1.90
C ASP A 109 12.69 7.37 -0.95
N LYS A 110 12.75 7.14 0.36
CA LYS A 110 12.71 8.21 1.37
C LYS A 110 13.90 9.18 1.29
N PRO A 111 15.19 8.74 1.30
CA PRO A 111 16.35 9.63 1.24
C PRO A 111 16.66 10.08 -0.19
N ASN A 112 16.31 9.27 -1.19
CA ASN A 112 16.60 9.52 -2.59
C ASN A 112 15.39 10.15 -3.28
N PHE A 113 15.33 11.49 -3.32
CA PHE A 113 15.03 12.17 -4.58
C PHE A 113 15.40 13.65 -4.54
N GLY A 114 16.52 13.97 -5.19
CA GLY A 114 16.82 15.26 -5.78
C GLY A 114 16.04 15.51 -7.08
N GLY A 115 14.77 15.09 -7.10
CA GLY A 115 13.76 15.57 -8.03
C GLY A 115 12.57 16.04 -7.20
N GLN A 116 11.90 17.10 -7.61
CA GLN A 116 11.01 17.90 -6.76
C GLN A 116 9.70 17.20 -6.30
N CYS A 117 9.54 15.86 -6.44
CA CYS A 117 8.24 15.19 -6.39
C CYS A 117 8.13 13.79 -5.70
N SER A 118 9.12 13.24 -4.97
CA SER A 118 8.94 11.88 -4.38
C SER A 118 8.00 11.86 -3.15
N LEU A 119 6.92 11.06 -3.23
CA LEU A 119 5.93 10.89 -2.17
C LEU A 119 6.57 10.43 -0.85
N MET A 120 7.52 9.50 -0.92
CA MET A 120 8.16 8.88 0.25
C MET A 120 9.09 9.79 1.04
N ARG A 121 9.43 10.99 0.53
CA ARG A 121 10.17 11.99 1.32
C ARG A 121 9.43 12.31 2.63
N GLN A 122 8.10 12.33 2.58
CA GLN A 122 7.21 12.68 3.68
C GLN A 122 6.95 11.51 4.65
N LEU A 123 7.47 10.31 4.35
CA LEU A 123 7.27 9.08 5.13
C LEU A 123 7.75 9.22 6.57
N GLN A 124 6.85 8.96 7.50
CA GLN A 124 7.18 8.72 8.89
C GLN A 124 7.56 7.25 9.05
N VAL A 125 8.85 6.95 9.07
CA VAL A 125 9.34 5.56 9.09
C VAL A 125 8.77 4.78 10.28
N ALA A 126 8.68 5.40 11.45
CA ALA A 126 8.13 4.78 12.65
C ALA A 126 6.62 4.50 12.59
N SER A 127 5.91 4.97 11.55
CA SER A 127 4.48 4.73 11.36
C SER A 127 4.18 3.50 10.49
N ILE A 128 5.21 2.86 9.91
CA ILE A 128 5.02 1.67 9.08
C ILE A 128 4.56 0.52 9.98
N GLY A 129 3.37 0.01 9.71
CA GLY A 129 2.83 -1.23 10.28
C GLY A 129 2.51 -2.20 9.15
N ILE A 130 2.85 -3.47 9.32
CA ILE A 130 2.58 -4.52 8.33
C ILE A 130 1.79 -5.63 9.01
N ASP A 131 0.53 -5.80 8.62
CA ASP A 131 -0.43 -6.66 9.30
C ASP A 131 -0.99 -7.70 8.32
N PRO A 132 -1.21 -8.96 8.76
CA PRO A 132 -1.76 -10.00 7.89
C PRO A 132 -3.25 -9.76 7.61
N VAL A 133 -3.66 -10.01 6.37
CA VAL A 133 -5.06 -9.94 5.92
C VAL A 133 -5.51 -11.35 5.55
N TRP A 134 -6.63 -11.78 6.13
CA TRP A 134 -7.21 -13.10 5.88
C TRP A 134 -8.64 -13.00 5.37
N ALA A 135 -8.95 -13.81 4.36
CA ALA A 135 -10.30 -14.01 3.83
C ALA A 135 -11.01 -12.75 3.29
N LEU A 136 -10.26 -11.72 2.90
CA LEU A 136 -10.83 -10.51 2.31
C LEU A 136 -11.27 -10.78 0.86
N ALA A 137 -12.57 -10.97 0.64
CA ALA A 137 -13.16 -11.33 -0.66
C ALA A 137 -12.48 -12.56 -1.32
N GLY A 138 -12.10 -13.53 -0.50
CA GLY A 138 -11.38 -14.72 -0.95
C GLY A 138 -9.89 -14.50 -1.19
N CYS A 139 -9.33 -13.34 -0.87
CA CYS A 139 -7.91 -13.07 -0.94
C CYS A 139 -7.23 -13.09 0.44
N ASP A 140 -5.96 -13.47 0.45
CA ASP A 140 -5.06 -13.42 1.61
C ASP A 140 -3.84 -12.57 1.31
N GLY A 141 -3.23 -11.98 2.33
CA GLY A 141 -1.96 -11.29 2.17
C GLY A 141 -1.59 -10.38 3.32
N TYR A 142 -1.12 -9.18 2.99
CA TYR A 142 -0.69 -8.19 3.97
C TYR A 142 -1.17 -6.80 3.61
N GLU A 143 -1.45 -6.02 4.64
CA GLU A 143 -1.63 -4.59 4.54
C GLU A 143 -0.41 -3.86 5.13
N ILE A 144 -0.08 -2.70 4.58
CA ILE A 144 1.03 -1.85 4.96
C ILE A 144 0.44 -0.48 5.27
N ASN A 145 0.25 -0.22 6.56
CA ASN A 145 -0.22 1.05 7.10
C ASN A 145 0.96 2.00 7.23
N TYR A 146 0.82 3.25 6.79
CA TYR A 146 1.87 4.26 6.94
C TYR A 146 1.31 5.68 6.96
N GLN A 147 2.10 6.60 7.49
CA GLN A 147 1.77 8.02 7.58
C GLN A 147 2.77 8.86 6.79
N LEU A 148 2.24 9.88 6.14
CA LEU A 148 3.01 10.92 5.46
C LEU A 148 2.73 12.27 6.15
N LEU A 149 3.79 13.04 6.42
CA LEU A 149 3.68 14.40 6.95
C LEU A 149 3.96 15.41 5.83
N THR A 150 2.91 16.08 5.40
CA THR A 150 2.95 17.07 4.32
C THR A 150 2.76 18.47 4.89
N PRO A 151 3.75 19.37 4.79
CA PRO A 151 3.58 20.75 5.24
C PRO A 151 2.44 21.46 4.50
N ILE A 152 1.80 22.42 5.18
CA ILE A 152 0.82 23.34 4.57
C ILE A 152 1.55 24.66 4.36
N TYR A 153 2.11 24.86 3.17
CA TYR A 153 2.68 26.13 2.74
C TYR A 153 2.11 26.51 1.38
#